data_AF-A0A975GKJ0-F1
#
_entry.id   AF-A0A975GKJ0-F1
#
_cell.length_a   1.000
_cell.length_b   1.000
_cell.length_c   1.000
_cell.angle_alpha   90.00
_cell.angle_beta   90.00
_cell.angle_gamma   90.00
#
_symmetry.space_group_name_H-M   'P 1'
#
loop_
_entity.id
_entity.type
_entity.pdbx_description
1 polymer ?
#
loop_
_entity_poly.entity_id
_entity_poly.type
_entity_poly.pdbx_seq_one_letter_code
_entity_poly.pdbx_strand_id
1 'polypeptide(L)'
;MDKQERDNYQNKNSFLTTPLSVRGVPVFLVYLFSVVGLIYILNPTSGIIELLPDNLPLIGNLDEGGAFVAIWYGLIEFFEGKRHKN
;
A
#
# COMPACT_ATOMS: atom_id res chain seq x y z
N MET A 1 -20.52 -23.72 2.10
CA MET A 1 -19.86 -22.48 2.55
C MET A 1 -20.48 -22.07 3.86
N ASP A 2 -19.73 -22.18 4.94
CA ASP A 2 -20.19 -21.90 6.30
C ASP A 2 -20.21 -20.39 6.60
N LYS A 3 -21.04 -19.93 7.54
CA LYS A 3 -21.14 -18.50 7.89
C LYS A 3 -19.81 -17.92 8.35
N GLN A 4 -19.04 -18.67 9.15
CA GLN A 4 -17.72 -18.26 9.62
C GLN A 4 -16.71 -18.06 8.48
N GLU A 5 -16.80 -18.85 7.41
CA GLU A 5 -15.91 -18.77 6.25
C GLU A 5 -16.23 -17.53 5.39
N ARG A 6 -17.52 -17.15 5.31
CA ARG A 6 -17.96 -15.92 4.64
C ARG A 6 -17.54 -14.67 5.41
N ASP A 7 -17.64 -14.68 6.74
CA ASP A 7 -17.25 -13.55 7.58
C ASP A 7 -15.74 -13.28 7.51
N ASN A 8 -14.91 -14.33 7.40
CA ASN A 8 -13.47 -14.21 7.19
C ASN A 8 -13.11 -13.59 5.82
N TYR A 9 -13.82 -13.96 4.76
CA TYR A 9 -13.62 -13.38 3.42
C TYR A 9 -14.04 -11.90 3.35
N GLN A 10 -15.13 -11.53 4.01
CA GLN A 10 -15.58 -10.13 4.08
C GLN A 10 -14.62 -9.27 4.91
N ASN A 11 -14.09 -9.81 6.01
CA ASN A 11 -13.17 -9.09 6.90
C ASN A 11 -11.79 -8.86 6.25
N LYS A 12 -11.26 -9.83 5.50
CA LYS A 12 -9.95 -9.70 4.85
C LYS A 12 -9.92 -8.60 3.78
N ASN A 13 -11.04 -8.41 3.07
CA ASN A 13 -11.18 -7.36 2.06
C ASN A 13 -11.29 -5.97 2.68
N SER A 14 -11.89 -5.84 3.88
CA SER A 14 -11.95 -4.56 4.60
C SER A 14 -10.56 -4.03 4.92
N PHE A 15 -9.58 -4.87 5.25
CA PHE A 15 -8.24 -4.40 5.61
C PHE A 15 -7.50 -3.73 4.43
N LEU A 16 -7.73 -4.17 3.20
CA LEU A 16 -7.06 -3.62 2.02
C LEU A 16 -7.85 -2.51 1.34
N THR A 17 -9.10 -2.28 1.71
CA THR A 17 -9.94 -1.20 1.13
C THR A 17 -10.21 -0.07 2.11
N THR A 18 -9.97 -0.23 3.41
CA THR A 18 -10.23 0.86 4.36
C THR A 18 -9.15 1.94 4.27
N PRO A 19 -9.50 3.24 4.17
CA PRO A 19 -8.54 4.34 4.18
C PRO A 19 -7.71 4.37 5.46
N LEU A 20 -6.43 4.75 5.34
CA LEU A 20 -5.50 4.81 6.47
C LEU A 20 -5.85 5.94 7.44
N SER A 21 -6.54 6.98 6.97
CA SER A 21 -7.01 8.07 7.83
C SER A 21 -7.98 7.62 8.92
N VAL A 22 -8.82 6.63 8.64
CA VAL A 22 -9.75 6.04 9.62
C VAL A 22 -8.99 5.26 10.70
N ARG A 23 -7.77 4.82 10.41
CA ARG A 23 -6.87 4.14 11.36
C ARG A 23 -6.02 5.12 12.19
N GLY A 24 -6.23 6.42 12.03
CA GLY A 24 -5.50 7.47 12.76
C GLY A 24 -4.22 7.96 12.07
N VAL A 25 -3.94 7.52 10.83
CA VAL A 25 -2.80 8.04 10.06
C VAL A 25 -3.20 9.38 9.42
N PRO A 26 -2.44 10.47 9.63
CA PRO A 26 -2.71 11.73 8.96
C PRO A 26 -2.77 11.59 7.43
N VAL A 27 -3.84 12.10 6.81
CA VAL A 27 -4.09 12.01 5.35
C VAL A 27 -2.88 12.50 4.53
N PHE A 28 -2.22 13.57 4.98
CA PHE A 28 -1.05 14.11 4.28
C PHE A 28 0.12 13.13 4.25
N LEU A 29 0.30 12.30 5.28
CA LEU A 29 1.35 11.27 5.30
C LEU A 29 1.01 10.17 4.30
N VAL A 30 -0.26 9.76 4.21
CA VAL A 30 -0.70 8.75 3.23
C VAL A 30 -0.36 9.21 1.81
N TYR A 31 -0.67 10.46 1.47
CA TYR A 31 -0.32 11.01 0.16
C TYR A 31 1.19 11.19 -0.03
N LEU A 32 1.92 11.60 0.99
CA LEU A 32 3.38 11.73 0.93
C LEU A 32 4.03 10.38 0.57
N PHE A 33 3.68 9.31 1.29
CA PHE A 33 4.21 7.97 1.02
C PHE A 33 3.77 7.42 -0.34
N SER A 34 2.52 7.69 -0.75
CA SER A 34 2.01 7.31 -2.07
C SER A 34 2.81 7.96 -3.21
N VAL A 35 3.10 9.26 -3.11
CA VAL A 35 3.90 9.99 -4.10
C VAL A 35 5.35 9.52 -4.13
N VAL A 36 5.96 9.28 -2.96
CA VAL A 36 7.32 8.72 -2.87
C VAL A 36 7.37 7.33 -3.53
N GLY A 37 6.41 6.46 -3.23
CA GLY A 37 6.30 5.15 -3.87
C GLY A 37 6.12 5.25 -5.39
N LEU A 38 5.33 6.20 -5.87
CA LEU A 38 5.13 6.42 -7.30
C LEU A 38 6.41 6.90 -8.00
N ILE A 39 7.16 7.82 -7.39
CA ILE A 39 8.47 8.25 -7.89
C ILE A 39 9.46 7.09 -7.91
N TYR A 40 9.44 6.24 -6.88
CA TYR A 40 10.29 5.05 -6.77
C TYR A 40 10.02 4.07 -7.92
N ILE A 41 8.76 3.71 -8.17
CA ILE A 41 8.37 2.79 -9.26
C ILE A 41 8.64 3.39 -10.65
N LEU A 42 8.46 4.72 -10.82
CA LEU A 42 8.75 5.40 -12.08
C LEU A 42 10.24 5.59 -12.36
N ASN A 43 11.10 5.35 -11.38
CA ASN A 43 12.54 5.30 -11.54
C ASN A 43 13.02 3.83 -11.49
N PRO A 44 12.77 3.02 -12.53
CA PRO A 44 13.21 1.62 -12.56
C PRO A 44 14.74 1.48 -12.50
N THR A 45 15.47 2.56 -12.78
CA THR A 45 16.92 2.63 -12.68
C THR A 45 17.47 2.77 -11.26
N SER A 46 16.67 3.19 -10.27
CA SER A 46 17.14 3.20 -8.87
C SER A 46 17.31 1.81 -8.28
N GLY A 47 16.54 0.81 -8.72
CA GLY A 47 16.73 -0.60 -8.33
C GLY A 47 17.91 -1.29 -9.05
N ILE A 48 18.42 -0.71 -10.15
CA ILE A 48 19.57 -1.26 -10.90
C ILE A 48 20.91 -0.83 -10.27
N ILE A 49 20.92 0.17 -9.38
CA ILE A 49 22.13 0.78 -8.79
C ILE A 49 22.32 0.37 -7.31
N GLU A 50 21.84 -0.81 -6.90
CA GLU A 50 22.02 -1.28 -5.53
C GLU A 50 23.33 -2.04 -5.34
N LEU A 51 24.17 -1.49 -4.44
CA LEU A 51 25.52 -1.93 -4.08
C LEU A 51 25.56 -3.17 -3.15
N LEU A 52 24.42 -3.81 -2.89
CA LEU A 52 24.28 -5.00 -2.04
C LEU A 52 23.99 -6.22 -2.92
N PRO A 53 24.70 -7.36 -2.75
CA PRO A 53 24.54 -8.51 -3.62
C PRO A 53 23.23 -9.23 -3.31
N ASP A 54 22.23 -8.91 -4.13
CA ASP A 54 20.84 -9.32 -4.01
C ASP A 54 20.58 -10.73 -4.59
N ASN A 55 21.24 -11.74 -4.02
CA ASN A 55 21.17 -13.14 -4.46
C ASN A 55 20.06 -13.97 -3.75
N LEU A 56 19.12 -13.34 -3.05
CA LEU A 56 18.01 -14.06 -2.40
C LEU A 56 16.69 -13.76 -3.13
N PRO A 57 16.16 -14.70 -3.94
CA PRO A 57 14.98 -14.52 -4.79
C PRO A 57 13.65 -14.28 -4.03
N LEU A 58 13.70 -14.05 -2.72
CA LEU A 58 12.55 -13.79 -1.85
C LEU A 58 12.56 -12.39 -1.20
N ILE A 59 13.68 -11.66 -1.20
CA ILE A 59 13.90 -10.48 -0.33
C ILE A 59 14.17 -9.19 -1.14
N GLY A 60 14.70 -9.29 -2.36
CA GLY A 60 15.13 -8.15 -3.17
C GLY A 60 14.07 -7.18 -3.70
N ASN A 61 12.76 -7.51 -3.62
CA ASN A 61 11.67 -6.66 -4.16
C ASN A 61 10.63 -6.26 -3.07
N LEU A 62 10.99 -6.38 -1.80
CA LEU A 62 10.07 -6.08 -0.68
C LEU A 62 9.77 -4.58 -0.58
N ASP A 63 10.74 -3.77 -0.91
CA ASP A 63 10.67 -2.32 -1.01
C ASP A 63 9.79 -1.85 -2.18
N GLU A 64 9.87 -2.51 -3.34
CA GLU A 64 8.95 -2.31 -4.47
C GLU A 64 7.51 -2.66 -4.09
N GLY A 65 7.33 -3.78 -3.38
CA GLY A 65 6.03 -4.17 -2.82
C GLY A 65 5.50 -3.14 -1.82
N GLY A 66 6.38 -2.59 -0.97
CA GLY A 66 6.06 -1.50 -0.05
C GLY A 66 5.64 -0.22 -0.77
N ALA A 67 6.35 0.15 -1.83
CA ALA A 67 6.01 1.29 -2.69
C ALA A 67 4.62 1.09 -3.34
N PHE A 68 4.33 -0.10 -3.85
CA PHE A 68 3.03 -0.42 -4.44
C PHE A 68 1.90 -0.32 -3.41
N VAL A 69 2.11 -0.84 -2.19
CA VAL A 69 1.15 -0.73 -1.08
C VAL A 69 0.91 0.74 -0.68
N ALA A 70 1.96 1.56 -0.64
CA ALA A 70 1.84 2.98 -0.35
C ALA A 70 1.02 3.71 -1.43
N ILE A 71 1.25 3.39 -2.71
CA ILE A 71 0.46 3.92 -3.83
C ILE A 71 -1.01 3.49 -3.68
N TRP A 72 -1.25 2.19 -3.45
CA TRP A 72 -2.59 1.61 -3.29
C TRP A 72 -3.41 2.31 -2.20
N TYR A 73 -2.82 2.51 -1.02
CA TYR A 73 -3.50 3.20 0.06
C TYR A 73 -3.72 4.69 -0.20
N GLY A 74 -2.83 5.36 -0.95
CA GLY A 74 -3.09 6.72 -1.44
C GLY A 74 -4.30 6.83 -2.36
N LEU A 75 -4.50 5.84 -3.24
CA LEU A 75 -5.68 5.77 -4.12
C LEU A 75 -6.96 5.55 -3.31
N ILE A 76 -6.93 4.64 -2.33
CA ILE A 76 -8.07 4.41 -1.44
C ILE A 76 -8.41 5.68 -0.67
N GLU A 77 -7.42 6.35 -0.09
CA GLU A 77 -7.63 7.60 0.63
C GLU A 77 -8.23 8.67 -0.28
N PHE A 78 -7.84 8.72 -1.55
CA PHE A 78 -8.41 9.64 -2.53
C PHE A 78 -9.88 9.33 -2.88
N PHE A 79 -10.23 8.07 -3.10
CA PHE A 79 -11.60 7.68 -3.49
C PHE A 79 -12.56 7.59 -2.29
N GLU A 80 -12.11 7.07 -1.15
CA GLU A 80 -12.93 6.77 0.02
C GLU A 80 -12.79 7.80 1.14
N GLY A 81 -11.69 8.53 1.24
CA GLY A 81 -11.48 9.54 2.30
C GLY A 81 -12.53 10.63 2.33
N LYS A 82 -13.19 10.91 1.19
CA LYS A 82 -14.33 11.86 1.13
C LYS A 82 -15.63 11.31 1.72
N ARG A 83 -15.80 9.99 1.81
CA ARG A 83 -17.04 9.38 2.35
C ARG A 83 -17.07 9.36 3.86
N HIS A 84 -15.93 9.39 4.54
CA HIS A 84 -15.85 9.31 6.00
C HIS A 84 -15.78 10.66 6.72
N LYS A 85 -15.69 11.77 5.98
CA LYS A 85 -15.65 13.13 6.56
C LYS A 85 -17.03 13.78 6.71
N ASN A 86 -18.10 13.07 6.35
CA ASN A 86 -19.50 13.50 6.47
C ASN A 86 -20.19 12.82 7.65
#